data_AF-D1MEJ4-F1
#
_entry.id   AF-D1MEJ4-F1
#
_cell.length_a   1.000
_cell.length_b   1.000
_cell.length_c   1.000
_cell.angle_alpha   90.00
_cell.angle_beta   90.00
_cell.angle_gamma   90.00
#
_symmetry.space_group_name_H-M   'P 1'
#
loop_
_entity.id
_entity.type
_entity.pdbx_description
1 polymer ?
#
loop_
_entity_poly.entity_id
_entity_poly.type
_entity_poly.pdbx_seq_one_letter_code
_entity_poly.pdbx_strand_id
1 'polypeptide(L)' 'MFLKTILFALTVTILIQEYEAIATICNLPIVSGNGQEEHIRWAYSIITHVCVSFRYTGKGGNRNNFFTERECRSYCYF' A
#
# COMPACT_ATOMS: atom_id res chain seq x y z
N MET A 1 22.39 2.83 -30.44
CA MET A 1 22.23 1.52 -29.77
C MET A 1 22.38 1.65 -28.25
N PHE A 2 23.44 2.29 -27.76
CA PHE A 2 23.68 2.53 -26.32
C PHE A 2 22.64 3.43 -25.61
N LEU A 3 22.15 4.51 -26.26
CA LEU A 3 21.11 5.38 -25.68
C LEU A 3 19.77 4.65 -25.42
N LYS A 4 19.39 3.68 -26.27
CA LYS A 4 18.15 2.90 -26.09
C LYS A 4 18.25 1.95 -24.90
N THR A 5 19.42 1.36 -24.67
CA THR A 5 19.68 0.48 -23.53
C THR A 5 19.70 1.23 -22.20
N ILE A 6 20.25 2.45 -22.17
CA ILE A 6 20.22 3.33 -20.98
C ILE A 6 18.79 3.80 -20.69
N LEU A 7 18.01 4.18 -21.70
CA LEU A 7 16.60 4.56 -21.52
C LEU A 7 15.76 3.38 -20.99
N PHE A 8 15.99 2.17 -21.52
CA PHE A 8 15.31 0.95 -21.06
C PHE A 8 15.71 0.57 -19.63
N ALA A 9 17.00 0.67 -19.28
CA ALA A 9 17.48 0.44 -17.92
C ALA A 9 16.93 1.48 -16.93
N LEU A 10 16.86 2.76 -17.31
CA LEU A 10 16.25 3.82 -16.50
C LEU A 10 14.75 3.59 -16.31
N THR A 11 14.01 3.23 -17.36
CA THR A 11 12.59 2.87 -17.23
C THR A 11 12.41 1.62 -16.38
N VAL A 12 13.25 0.60 -16.54
CA VAL A 12 13.21 -0.59 -15.68
C VAL A 12 13.46 -0.18 -14.23
N THR A 13 14.51 0.59 -13.91
CA THR A 13 14.78 1.07 -12.54
C THR A 13 13.68 1.94 -11.93
N ILE A 14 13.02 2.76 -12.74
CA ILE A 14 11.88 3.58 -12.30
C ILE A 14 10.65 2.69 -12.05
N LEU A 15 10.40 1.68 -12.90
CA LEU A 15 9.30 0.73 -12.74
C LEU A 15 9.50 -0.22 -11.54
N ILE A 16 10.73 -0.67 -11.23
CA ILE A 16 11.01 -1.44 -10.00
C ILE A 16 10.93 -0.59 -8.73
N GLN A 17 11.19 0.72 -8.79
CA GLN A 17 11.03 1.60 -7.62
C GLN A 17 9.57 1.77 -7.19
N GLU A 18 8.62 1.75 -8.12
CA GLU A 18 7.19 1.83 -7.82
C GLU A 18 6.62 0.47 -7.36
N TYR A 19 7.15 -0.63 -7.90
CA TYR A 19 6.69 -1.99 -7.58
C TYR A 19 7.09 -2.45 -6.17
N GLU A 20 8.33 -2.19 -5.74
CA GLU A 20 8.82 -2.50 -4.38
C GLU A 20 8.00 -1.76 -3.30
N ALA A 21 7.61 -0.51 -3.57
CA ALA A 21 6.81 0.29 -2.65
C ALA A 21 5.39 -0.26 -2.46
N ILE A 22 4.76 -0.80 -3.51
CA ILE A 22 3.42 -1.39 -3.45
C ILE A 22 3.45 -2.73 -2.69
N ALA A 23 4.41 -3.61 -3.02
CA ALA A 23 4.62 -4.87 -2.32
C ALA A 23 4.92 -4.65 -0.83
N THR A 24 5.56 -3.52 -0.48
CA THR A 24 5.82 -3.18 0.92
C THR A 24 4.56 -2.74 1.66
N ILE A 25 3.66 -1.94 1.05
CA ILE A 25 2.48 -1.39 1.72
C ILE A 25 1.57 -2.49 2.26
N CYS A 26 1.28 -3.50 1.45
CA CYS A 26 0.34 -4.57 1.81
C CYS A 26 0.88 -5.50 2.91
N ASN A 27 2.19 -5.47 3.16
CA ASN A 27 2.85 -6.22 4.23
C ASN A 27 3.00 -5.43 5.53
N LEU A 28 2.63 -4.14 5.54
CA LEU A 28 2.67 -3.33 6.76
C LEU A 28 1.57 -3.79 7.73
N PRO A 29 1.80 -3.72 9.05
CA PRO A 29 0.79 -4.08 10.04
C PRO A 29 -0.41 -3.13 9.97
N ILE A 30 -1.58 -3.62 10.36
CA ILE A 30 -2.76 -2.77 10.56
C ILE A 30 -2.54 -1.93 11.82
N VAL A 31 -2.57 -0.60 11.70
CA VAL A 31 -2.27 0.32 12.80
C VAL A 31 -3.38 1.34 12.98
N SER A 32 -4.07 1.29 14.12
CA SER A 32 -5.14 2.23 14.47
C SER A 32 -4.68 3.67 14.67
N GLY A 33 -3.40 3.91 14.95
CA GLY A 33 -2.87 5.25 15.22
C GLY A 33 -3.07 5.70 16.67
N ASN A 34 -2.87 6.98 16.94
CA ASN A 34 -2.90 7.58 18.29
C ASN A 34 -3.63 8.94 18.36
N GLY A 35 -4.57 9.18 17.44
CA GLY A 35 -5.44 10.36 17.46
C GLY A 35 -6.69 10.16 18.34
N GLN A 36 -7.67 11.06 18.19
CA GLN A 36 -8.93 11.06 18.94
C GLN A 36 -10.17 10.91 18.06
N GLU A 37 -9.98 10.82 16.74
CA GLU A 37 -11.08 10.64 15.79
C GLU A 37 -11.40 9.15 15.64
N GLU A 38 -12.51 8.83 14.99
CA GLU A 38 -12.85 7.46 14.66
C GLU A 38 -13.30 7.35 13.20
N HIS A 39 -12.44 6.74 12.38
CA HIS A 39 -12.71 6.49 10.97
C HIS A 39 -12.69 4.99 10.70
N ILE A 40 -13.66 4.52 9.92
CA ILE A 40 -13.59 3.17 9.33
C ILE A 40 -12.73 3.26 8.08
N ARG A 41 -11.65 2.46 8.06
CA ARG A 41 -10.70 2.36 6.96
C ARG A 41 -10.53 0.90 6.57
N TRP A 42 -9.88 0.66 5.45
CA TRP A 42 -9.59 -0.67 4.92
C TRP A 42 -8.09 -0.92 4.91
N ALA A 43 -7.66 -2.14 5.20
CA ALA A 43 -6.27 -2.56 5.17
C ALA A 43 -6.17 -4.01 4.68
N TYR A 44 -5.09 -4.35 4.00
CA TYR A 44 -4.83 -5.73 3.63
C TYR A 44 -4.33 -6.52 4.85
N SER A 45 -4.95 -7.66 5.11
CA SER A 45 -4.53 -8.59 6.16
C SER A 45 -3.75 -9.75 5.53
N ILE A 46 -2.45 -9.83 5.82
CA ILE A 46 -1.59 -10.93 5.37
C ILE A 46 -1.95 -12.28 6.01
N ILE A 47 -2.71 -12.27 7.11
CA ILE A 47 -3.15 -13.49 7.81
C ILE A 47 -4.30 -14.14 7.06
N THR A 48 -5.25 -13.31 6.59
CA THR A 48 -6.47 -13.78 5.94
C THR A 48 -6.43 -13.63 4.42
N HIS A 49 -5.38 -13.01 3.88
CA HIS A 49 -5.20 -12.68 2.46
C HIS A 49 -6.38 -11.91 1.86
N VAL A 50 -7.02 -11.05 2.66
CA VAL A 50 -8.13 -10.20 2.21
C VAL A 50 -8.01 -8.80 2.78
N CYS A 51 -8.63 -7.83 2.10
CA CYS A 51 -8.86 -6.50 2.65
C CYS A 51 -9.93 -6.55 3.75
N VAL A 52 -9.60 -6.05 4.93
CA VAL A 52 -10.47 -5.99 6.11
C VAL A 52 -10.68 -4.54 6.54
N SER A 53 -11.84 -4.26 7.15
CA SER A 53 -12.08 -2.94 7.75
C SER A 53 -11.49 -2.87 9.17
N PHE A 54 -11.02 -1.69 9.56
CA PHE A 54 -10.47 -1.42 10.90
C PHE A 54 -10.74 0.02 11.34
N ARG A 55 -10.63 0.26 12.65
CA ARG A 55 -10.75 1.60 13.24
C ARG A 55 -9.42 2.34 13.16
N TYR A 56 -9.42 3.49 12.49
CA TYR A 56 -8.30 4.44 12.42
C TYR A 56 -8.62 5.72 13.18
N THR A 57 -7.66 6.23 13.94
CA THR A 57 -7.85 7.33 14.90
C THR A 57 -7.57 8.73 14.33
N GLY A 58 -7.37 8.83 13.02
CA GLY A 58 -7.11 10.10 12.33
C GLY A 58 -5.64 10.54 12.32
N LYS A 59 -4.80 10.04 13.24
CA LYS A 59 -3.38 10.41 13.34
C LYS A 59 -2.46 9.21 13.52
N GLY A 60 -1.28 9.29 12.90
CA GLY A 60 -0.28 8.21 12.93
C GLY A 60 -0.62 7.10 11.95
N GLY A 61 -0.27 5.85 12.29
CA GLY A 61 -0.50 4.71 11.41
C GLY A 61 0.55 4.58 10.31
N ASN A 62 0.19 3.88 9.24
CA ASN A 62 1.03 3.66 8.07
C ASN A 62 0.19 3.61 6.79
N ARG A 63 0.81 3.28 5.66
CA ARG A 63 0.17 3.29 4.33
C ARG A 63 -0.79 2.13 4.06
N ASN A 64 -0.83 1.09 4.90
CA ASN A 64 -1.86 0.05 4.82
C ASN A 64 -3.17 0.56 5.45
N ASN A 65 -3.73 1.60 4.83
CA ASN A 65 -4.89 2.35 5.29
C ASN A 65 -5.54 3.04 4.08
N PHE A 66 -6.63 2.46 3.61
CA PHE A 66 -7.38 2.86 2.42
C PHE A 66 -8.78 3.33 2.81
N PHE A 67 -9.37 4.22 2.01
CA PHE A 67 -10.72 4.74 2.28
C PHE A 67 -11.81 3.74 1.95
N THR A 68 -11.57 2.88 0.95
CA THR A 68 -12.56 1.91 0.48
C THR A 68 -11.94 0.53 0.31
N GLU A 69 -12.78 -0.51 0.37
CA GLU A 69 -12.36 -1.88 0.09
C GLU A 69 -11.78 -1.99 -1.33
N ARG A 70 -12.45 -1.36 -2.31
CA ARG A 70 -12.02 -1.38 -3.72
C ARG A 70 -10.62 -0.81 -3.90
N GLU A 71 -10.32 0.31 -3.23
CA GLU A 71 -8.99 0.90 -3.24
C GLU A 71 -7.95 -0.08 -2.67
N CYS A 72 -8.21 -0.65 -1.48
CA CYS A 72 -7.35 -1.65 -0.89
C CYS A 72 -7.08 -2.83 -1.85
N ARG A 73 -8.12 -3.39 -2.48
CA ARG A 73 -7.99 -4.50 -3.43
C ARG A 73 -7.26 -4.12 -4.72
N SER A 74 -7.31 -2.85 -5.13
CA SER A 74 -6.59 -2.36 -6.30
C SER A 74 -5.09 -2.19 -6.06
N TYR A 75 -4.70 -1.89 -4.82
CA TYR A 75 -3.31 -1.77 -4.40
C TYR A 75 -2.70 -3.11 -4.01
N CYS A 76 -3.44 -3.89 -3.22
CA CYS A 76 -3.03 -5.18 -2.71
C CYS A 76 -3.67 -6.26 -3.57
N TYR A 77 -2.95 -6.61 -4.64
CA TYR A 77 -3.32 -7.71 -5.52
C TYR A 77 -3.50 -9.00 -4.69
N PHE A 78 -4.56 -9.74 -5.02
CA PHE A 78 -4.81 -11.08 -4.50
C PHE A 78 -3.83 -12.09 -5.10
#